data_AF-A0A847HFS8-F1
#
_entry.id   AF-A0A847HFS8-F1
#
_cell.length_a   1.000
_cell.length_b   1.000
_cell.length_c   1.000
_cell.angle_alpha   90.00
_cell.angle_beta   90.00
_cell.angle_gamma   90.00
#
_symmetry.space_group_name_H-M   'P 1'
#
loop_
_entity.id
_entity.type
_entity.pdbx_description
1 polymer ?
#
loop_
_entity_poly.entity_id
_entity_poly.type
_entity_poly.pdbx_seq_one_letter_code
_entity_poly.pdbx_strand_id
1 'polypeptide(L)'
;MNRQAFSLIELLIVVTIIAILVGVALPYYQDYVKETRLTKAKHELDIIKQALIKHDTFEERAYVASDPRVLLGKYLQDLPRDPWGRDYEIDWLKGQVRSLGPDHSLERDNITVDYKPPLTLQKATWVDTDNNRQISEDDYLRLEFSRFLTSSGTSDIRHLNNASDSLSHDLWFSDDVVFTTLDATGVQDIPGYYTSEVLIRFNDTASNTALNLGSSTVGIALGNENIKDFSGRAACGSEGEYPAVEVIIKAN
;
A
#
# COMPACT_ATOMS: atom_id res chain seq x y z
N MET A 1 71.47 -28.31 26.93
CA MET A 1 70.01 -28.30 26.66
C MET A 1 69.51 -26.90 26.96
N ASN A 2 69.55 -25.98 25.99
CA ASN A 2 69.17 -24.58 26.22
C ASN A 2 67.65 -24.46 26.26
N ARG A 3 67.08 -24.36 27.47
CA ARG A 3 65.69 -23.93 27.64
C ARG A 3 65.65 -22.42 27.47
N GLN A 4 65.19 -21.95 26.32
CA GLN A 4 64.81 -20.56 26.12
C GLN A 4 63.55 -20.29 26.96
N ALA A 5 63.68 -19.49 28.01
CA ALA A 5 62.56 -19.02 28.81
C ALA A 5 61.93 -17.81 28.11
N PHE A 6 60.60 -17.84 27.96
CA PHE A 6 59.79 -16.81 27.32
C PHE A 6 59.88 -15.48 28.09
N SER A 7 60.03 -14.35 27.41
CA SER A 7 60.14 -13.05 28.08
C SER A 7 58.77 -12.48 28.45
N LEU A 8 58.65 -11.85 29.62
CA LEU A 8 57.44 -11.12 30.02
C LEU A 8 57.07 -10.01 29.04
N ILE A 9 58.07 -9.38 28.41
CA ILE A 9 57.82 -8.32 27.43
C ILE A 9 57.26 -8.87 26.11
N GLU A 10 57.65 -10.08 25.71
CA GLU A 10 57.09 -10.76 24.53
C GLU A 10 55.61 -11.05 24.76
N LEU A 11 55.26 -11.55 25.94
CA LEU A 11 53.87 -11.79 26.30
C LEU A 11 53.06 -10.49 26.29
N LEU A 12 53.60 -9.41 26.86
CA LEU A 12 52.92 -8.11 26.96
C LEU A 12 52.60 -7.52 25.57
N ILE A 13 53.55 -7.56 24.64
CA ILE A 13 53.35 -7.07 23.28
C ILE A 13 52.27 -7.91 22.57
N VAL A 14 52.32 -9.23 22.72
CA VAL A 14 51.34 -10.14 22.09
C VAL A 14 49.91 -9.86 22.58
N VAL A 15 49.68 -9.77 23.89
CA VAL A 15 48.32 -9.50 24.41
C VAL A 15 47.83 -8.09 24.05
N THR A 16 48.74 -7.12 23.95
CA THR A 16 48.40 -5.74 23.53
C THR A 16 47.94 -5.73 22.07
N ILE A 17 48.64 -6.42 21.17
CA ILE A 17 48.25 -6.52 19.75
C ILE A 17 46.89 -7.23 19.62
N ILE A 18 46.67 -8.32 20.37
CA ILE A 18 45.39 -9.03 20.37
C ILE A 18 44.25 -8.11 20.84
N ALA A 19 44.46 -7.32 21.90
CA ALA A 19 43.44 -6.39 22.39
C ALA A 19 43.03 -5.34 21.34
N ILE A 20 44.00 -4.80 20.60
CA ILE A 20 43.74 -3.86 19.50
C ILE A 20 42.96 -4.53 18.37
N LEU A 21 43.38 -5.73 17.95
CA LEU A 21 42.72 -6.47 16.88
C LEU A 21 41.27 -6.81 17.23
N VAL A 22 41.02 -7.29 18.45
CA VAL A 22 39.67 -7.60 18.94
C VAL A 22 38.81 -6.34 19.03
N GLY A 23 39.39 -5.22 19.48
CA GLY A 23 38.70 -3.94 19.57
C GLY A 23 38.12 -3.46 18.24
N VAL A 24 38.80 -3.72 17.11
CA VAL A 24 38.32 -3.36 15.77
C VAL A 24 37.47 -4.47 15.14
N ALA A 25 37.80 -5.74 15.37
CA ALA A 25 37.13 -6.86 14.72
C ALA A 25 35.67 -7.07 15.20
N LEU A 26 35.39 -6.82 16.48
CA LEU A 26 34.06 -7.02 17.07
C LEU A 26 32.95 -6.15 16.44
N PRO A 27 33.07 -4.81 16.37
CA PRO A 27 32.01 -3.99 15.77
C PRO A 27 31.79 -4.34 14.29
N TYR A 28 32.87 -4.61 13.55
CA TYR A 28 32.78 -5.01 12.14
C TYR A 28 31.98 -6.30 11.94
N TYR A 29 32.23 -7.31 12.77
CA TYR A 29 31.47 -8.56 12.72
C TYR A 29 29.98 -8.36 13.04
N GLN A 30 29.67 -7.52 14.02
CA GLN A 30 28.28 -7.22 14.39
C GLN A 30 27.52 -6.57 13.24
N ASP A 31 28.13 -5.62 12.55
CA ASP A 31 27.49 -4.93 11.43
C ASP A 31 27.30 -5.86 10.23
N TYR A 32 28.29 -6.69 9.93
CA TYR A 32 28.16 -7.73 8.89
C TYR A 32 26.99 -8.69 9.16
N VAL A 33 26.84 -9.15 10.40
CA VAL A 33 25.73 -10.03 10.79
C VAL A 33 24.38 -9.31 10.66
N LYS A 34 24.29 -8.03 11.04
CA LYS A 34 23.07 -7.24 10.87
C LYS A 34 22.69 -7.12 9.39
N GLU A 35 23.61 -6.74 8.52
CA GLU A 35 23.36 -6.61 7.08
C GLU A 35 22.93 -7.94 6.44
N THR A 36 23.57 -9.03 6.85
CA THR A 36 23.22 -10.39 6.40
C THR A 36 21.80 -10.75 6.82
N ARG A 37 21.40 -10.43 8.06
CA ARG A 37 20.03 -10.63 8.53
C ARG A 37 19.04 -9.79 7.72
N LEU A 38 19.29 -8.49 7.54
CA LEU A 38 18.41 -7.61 6.75
C LEU A 38 18.22 -8.13 5.31
N THR A 39 19.31 -8.56 4.67
CA THR A 39 19.27 -9.10 3.31
C THR A 39 18.46 -10.39 3.24
N LYS A 40 18.66 -11.29 4.21
CA LYS A 40 17.89 -12.53 4.33
C LYS A 40 16.40 -12.23 4.53
N ALA A 41 16.05 -11.34 5.45
CA ALA A 41 14.66 -10.96 5.73
C ALA A 41 13.96 -10.39 4.48
N LYS A 42 14.65 -9.50 3.73
CA LYS A 42 14.10 -8.95 2.48
C LYS A 42 13.84 -10.02 1.42
N HIS A 43 14.76 -10.98 1.29
CA HIS A 43 14.59 -12.09 0.35
C HIS A 43 13.40 -12.97 0.73
N GLU A 44 13.26 -13.33 2.01
CA GLU A 44 12.15 -14.13 2.51
C GLU A 44 10.80 -13.41 2.41
N LEU A 45 10.76 -12.09 2.64
CA LEU A 45 9.58 -11.25 2.40
C LEU A 45 9.17 -11.24 0.93
N ASP A 46 10.12 -11.22 0.00
CA ASP A 46 9.82 -11.26 -1.44
C ASP A 46 9.20 -12.61 -1.86
N ILE A 47 9.64 -13.71 -1.25
CA ILE A 47 9.02 -15.03 -1.47
C ILE A 47 7.56 -15.03 -1.03
N ILE A 48 7.26 -14.50 0.17
CA ILE A 48 5.89 -14.42 0.70
C ILE A 48 5.04 -13.47 -0.15
N LYS A 49 5.60 -12.32 -0.56
CA LYS A 49 4.96 -11.39 -1.50
C LYS A 49 4.55 -12.11 -2.79
N GLN A 50 5.44 -12.88 -3.40
CA GLN A 50 5.14 -13.61 -4.63
C GLN A 50 4.03 -14.65 -4.42
N ALA A 51 4.01 -15.32 -3.26
CA ALA A 51 2.94 -16.24 -2.91
C ALA A 51 1.58 -15.53 -2.76
N LEU A 52 1.56 -14.35 -2.13
CA LEU A 52 0.36 -13.52 -2.00
C LEU A 52 -0.16 -13.01 -3.34
N ILE A 53 0.73 -12.55 -4.22
CA ILE A 53 0.34 -12.12 -5.57
C ILE A 53 -0.28 -13.28 -6.34
N LYS A 54 0.29 -14.49 -6.23
CA LYS A 54 -0.29 -15.69 -6.84
C LYS A 54 -1.66 -16.01 -6.26
N HIS A 55 -1.83 -15.94 -4.95
CA HIS A 55 -3.13 -16.13 -4.30
C HIS A 55 -4.16 -15.14 -4.86
N ASP A 56 -3.89 -13.84 -4.83
CA ASP A 56 -4.81 -12.80 -5.33
C ASP A 56 -5.08 -12.91 -6.84
N THR A 57 -4.18 -13.53 -7.62
CA THR A 57 -4.38 -13.73 -9.08
C THR A 57 -5.25 -14.96 -9.38
N PHE A 58 -5.12 -16.03 -8.60
CA PHE A 58 -5.75 -17.32 -8.88
C PHE A 58 -7.04 -17.56 -8.08
N GLU A 59 -7.20 -16.91 -6.93
CA GLU A 59 -8.39 -17.03 -6.11
C GLU A 59 -9.34 -15.86 -6.39
N GLU A 60 -10.65 -16.14 -6.40
CA GLU A 60 -11.66 -15.09 -6.52
C GLU A 60 -11.77 -14.23 -5.27
N ARG A 61 -11.35 -14.77 -4.12
CA ARG A 61 -11.42 -14.10 -2.82
C ARG A 61 -10.09 -13.46 -2.49
N ALA A 62 -10.15 -12.19 -2.09
CA ALA A 62 -9.01 -11.50 -1.52
C ALA A 62 -8.48 -12.25 -0.29
N TYR A 63 -7.16 -12.20 -0.10
CA TYR A 63 -6.55 -12.71 1.12
C TYR A 63 -6.97 -11.88 2.34
N VAL A 64 -7.57 -12.52 3.35
CA VAL A 64 -8.05 -11.88 4.59
C VAL A 64 -7.55 -12.66 5.80
N ALA A 65 -6.25 -12.64 6.03
CA ALA A 65 -5.63 -13.21 7.22
C ALA A 65 -4.36 -12.43 7.58
N SER A 66 -3.99 -12.44 8.87
CA SER A 66 -2.71 -11.89 9.30
C SER A 66 -1.57 -12.91 9.30
N ASP A 67 -1.93 -14.20 9.34
CA ASP A 67 -0.98 -15.31 9.44
C ASP A 67 -0.66 -15.91 8.06
N PRO A 68 0.61 -15.86 7.60
CA PRO A 68 1.03 -16.40 6.31
C PRO A 68 0.86 -17.91 6.17
N ARG A 69 0.61 -18.64 7.26
CA ARG A 69 0.37 -20.11 7.22
C ARG A 69 -0.78 -20.52 6.33
N VAL A 70 -1.75 -19.64 6.08
CA VAL A 70 -2.86 -19.90 5.14
C VAL A 70 -2.36 -20.18 3.72
N LEU A 71 -1.18 -19.68 3.36
CA LEU A 71 -0.57 -19.87 2.03
C LEU A 71 0.17 -21.21 1.91
N LEU A 72 0.42 -21.91 3.01
CA LEU A 72 1.16 -23.18 3.03
C LEU A 72 0.42 -24.27 2.26
N GLY A 73 1.20 -25.09 1.55
CA GLY A 73 0.71 -26.22 0.75
C GLY A 73 0.20 -25.82 -0.63
N LYS A 74 -0.50 -24.68 -0.78
CA LYS A 74 -1.03 -24.24 -2.07
C LYS A 74 -0.10 -23.26 -2.81
N TYR A 75 0.39 -22.24 -2.11
CA TYR A 75 1.20 -21.16 -2.71
C TYR A 75 2.63 -21.12 -2.17
N LEU A 76 2.86 -21.72 -1.01
CA LEU A 76 4.15 -21.77 -0.32
C LEU A 76 4.47 -23.21 0.13
N GLN A 77 5.70 -23.68 -0.13
CA GLN A 77 6.13 -25.04 0.24
C GLN A 77 6.55 -25.14 1.71
N ASP A 78 7.30 -24.15 2.20
CA ASP A 78 7.73 -24.04 3.58
C ASP A 78 7.69 -22.56 3.98
N LEU A 79 7.35 -22.28 5.24
CA LEU A 79 7.25 -20.92 5.74
C LEU A 79 8.63 -20.50 6.28
N PRO A 80 9.33 -19.58 5.61
CA PRO A 80 10.58 -19.07 6.15
C PRO A 80 10.31 -18.35 7.47
N ARG A 81 11.25 -18.49 8.40
CA ARG A 81 11.24 -17.77 9.68
C ARG A 81 12.21 -16.62 9.60
N ASP A 82 11.84 -15.48 10.16
CA ASP A 82 12.68 -14.30 10.09
C ASP A 82 14.04 -14.53 10.79
N PRO A 83 15.07 -13.72 10.48
CA PRO A 83 16.40 -13.87 11.06
C PRO A 83 16.48 -13.63 12.58
N TRP A 84 15.41 -13.13 13.20
CA TRP A 84 15.30 -12.86 14.63
C TRP A 84 14.48 -13.92 15.38
N GLY A 85 13.92 -14.89 14.65
CA GLY A 85 13.20 -16.03 15.22
C GLY A 85 11.70 -15.78 15.40
N ARG A 86 11.06 -14.94 14.62
CA ARG A 86 9.61 -14.74 14.58
C ARG A 86 9.04 -15.06 13.19
N ASP A 87 7.76 -15.36 13.16
CA ASP A 87 7.03 -15.57 11.91
C ASP A 87 6.71 -14.20 11.30
N TYR A 88 6.67 -14.15 9.96
CA TYR A 88 6.24 -12.96 9.24
C TYR A 88 4.76 -12.66 9.49
N GLU A 89 4.40 -11.39 9.44
CA GLU A 89 3.02 -10.93 9.59
C GLU A 89 2.53 -10.28 8.30
N ILE A 90 1.26 -10.53 7.97
CA ILE A 90 0.62 -9.91 6.81
C ILE A 90 -0.41 -8.88 7.31
N ASP A 91 -0.28 -7.65 6.84
CA ASP A 91 -1.33 -6.65 6.96
C ASP A 91 -2.10 -6.65 5.64
N TRP A 92 -3.14 -7.49 5.58
CA TRP A 92 -3.96 -7.66 4.38
C TRP A 92 -4.71 -6.39 3.99
N LEU A 93 -5.00 -5.54 4.99
CA LEU A 93 -5.72 -4.29 4.80
C LEU A 93 -4.82 -3.23 4.16
N LYS A 94 -3.57 -3.13 4.63
CA LYS A 94 -2.53 -2.29 4.02
C LYS A 94 -1.90 -2.92 2.78
N GLY A 95 -2.18 -4.18 2.47
CA GLY A 95 -1.55 -4.89 1.35
C GLY A 95 -0.04 -5.06 1.51
N GLN A 96 0.41 -5.31 2.75
CA GLN A 96 1.83 -5.36 3.14
C GLN A 96 2.18 -6.66 3.87
N VAL A 97 3.41 -7.11 3.69
CA VAL A 97 4.03 -8.17 4.51
C VAL A 97 5.14 -7.53 5.33
N ARG A 98 5.24 -7.86 6.61
CA ARG A 98 6.23 -7.28 7.52
C ARG A 98 6.96 -8.31 8.37
N SER A 99 8.22 -8.00 8.68
CA SER A 99 8.96 -8.59 9.80
C SER A 99 9.09 -7.54 10.89
N LEU A 100 8.97 -7.98 12.15
CA LEU A 100 8.99 -7.12 13.33
C LEU A 100 10.41 -6.77 13.83
N GLY A 101 11.41 -7.02 12.98
CA GLY A 101 12.81 -6.65 13.27
C GLY A 101 13.38 -7.32 14.51
N PRO A 102 14.53 -6.82 15.02
CA PRO A 102 15.12 -7.29 16.27
C PRO A 102 14.28 -7.04 17.54
N ASP A 103 13.48 -5.97 17.60
CA ASP A 103 12.81 -5.54 18.84
C ASP A 103 11.38 -6.10 19.03
N HIS A 104 10.80 -6.66 17.97
CA HIS A 104 9.52 -7.37 17.99
C HIS A 104 8.30 -6.54 18.39
N SER A 105 8.41 -5.22 18.53
CA SER A 105 7.41 -4.43 19.25
C SER A 105 7.22 -2.99 18.77
N LEU A 106 8.09 -2.44 17.92
CA LEU A 106 7.94 -1.09 17.37
C LEU A 106 7.93 -1.11 15.85
N GLU A 107 7.17 -0.23 15.21
CA GLU A 107 7.18 -0.13 13.74
C GLU A 107 8.50 0.43 13.17
N ARG A 108 9.40 0.92 14.03
CA ARG A 108 10.61 1.65 13.65
C ARG A 108 11.64 0.78 12.92
N ASP A 109 11.80 -0.46 13.33
CA ASP A 109 12.76 -1.41 12.75
C ASP A 109 12.09 -2.47 11.88
N ASN A 110 10.77 -2.34 11.66
CA ASN A 110 10.02 -3.23 10.80
C ASN A 110 10.55 -3.17 9.36
N ILE A 111 10.67 -4.34 8.75
CA ILE A 111 10.92 -4.45 7.32
C ILE A 111 9.60 -4.77 6.66
N THR A 112 9.05 -3.81 5.93
CA THR A 112 7.77 -3.94 5.22
C THR A 112 8.00 -4.05 3.72
N VAL A 113 7.18 -4.87 3.07
CA VAL A 113 7.16 -5.02 1.61
C VAL A 113 5.70 -5.02 1.14
N ASP A 114 5.38 -4.12 0.22
CA ASP A 114 4.08 -4.07 -0.44
C ASP A 114 3.93 -5.22 -1.46
N TYR A 115 2.84 -5.97 -1.35
CA TYR A 115 2.45 -6.99 -2.33
C TYR A 115 1.30 -6.53 -3.25
N LYS A 116 0.51 -5.55 -2.83
CA LYS A 116 -0.49 -4.89 -3.68
C LYS A 116 0.11 -3.70 -4.44
N PRO A 117 -0.35 -3.38 -5.67
CA PRO A 117 0.06 -2.18 -6.41
C PRO A 117 -0.30 -0.90 -5.62
N PRO A 118 0.34 0.26 -5.86
CA PRO A 118 0.00 1.50 -5.18
C PRO A 118 -1.47 1.88 -5.42
N LEU A 119 -2.03 2.75 -4.55
CA LEU A 119 -3.44 3.15 -4.61
C LEU A 119 -3.73 3.92 -5.91
N THR A 120 -4.34 3.27 -6.89
CA THR A 120 -4.65 3.86 -8.20
C THR A 120 -6.14 3.72 -8.48
N LEU A 121 -6.71 4.72 -9.15
CA LEU A 121 -8.05 4.60 -9.74
C LEU A 121 -7.97 3.64 -10.94
N GLN A 122 -8.73 2.55 -10.90
CA GLN A 122 -8.70 1.51 -11.94
C GLN A 122 -9.88 1.61 -12.90
N LYS A 123 -11.05 1.96 -12.36
CA LYS A 123 -12.30 1.93 -13.12
C LYS A 123 -13.25 3.01 -12.62
N ALA A 124 -13.98 3.60 -13.56
CA ALA A 124 -15.09 4.50 -13.28
C ALA A 124 -16.31 4.05 -14.08
N THR A 125 -17.41 3.76 -13.39
CA THR A 125 -18.67 3.33 -14.02
C THR A 125 -19.83 4.15 -13.50
N TRP A 126 -20.63 4.66 -14.42
CA TRP A 126 -21.98 5.12 -14.10
C TRP A 126 -22.88 3.90 -13.92
N VAL A 127 -23.58 3.87 -12.79
CA VAL A 127 -24.56 2.83 -12.49
C VAL A 127 -25.94 3.44 -12.49
N ASP A 128 -26.73 2.98 -13.46
CA ASP A 128 -28.15 3.30 -13.64
C ASP A 128 -28.98 2.43 -12.67
N THR A 129 -29.50 3.03 -11.61
CA THR A 129 -30.24 2.31 -10.57
C THR A 129 -31.68 2.03 -10.99
N ASP A 130 -32.31 2.97 -11.69
CA ASP A 130 -33.73 2.92 -12.05
C ASP A 130 -33.97 2.41 -13.49
N ASN A 131 -32.89 2.11 -14.22
CA ASN A 131 -32.86 1.58 -15.58
C ASN A 131 -33.58 2.49 -16.59
N ASN A 132 -33.53 3.80 -16.37
CA ASN A 132 -34.19 4.78 -17.21
C ASN A 132 -33.28 5.27 -18.38
N ARG A 133 -32.00 4.85 -18.42
CA ARG A 133 -30.96 5.26 -19.38
C ARG A 133 -30.66 6.76 -19.39
N GLN A 134 -30.94 7.44 -18.30
CA GLN A 134 -30.72 8.86 -18.09
C GLN A 134 -30.04 9.03 -16.74
N ILE A 135 -29.05 9.92 -16.68
CA ILE A 135 -28.36 10.18 -15.42
C ILE A 135 -29.36 10.85 -14.49
N SER A 136 -29.67 10.25 -13.35
CA SER A 136 -30.69 10.74 -12.41
C SER A 136 -30.14 10.84 -10.98
N GLU A 137 -30.90 11.47 -10.09
CA GLU A 137 -30.54 11.64 -8.67
C GLU A 137 -30.43 10.28 -7.93
N ASP A 138 -31.07 9.23 -8.45
CA ASP A 138 -31.02 7.88 -7.92
C ASP A 138 -29.79 7.07 -8.42
N ASP A 139 -29.03 7.63 -9.36
CA ASP A 139 -27.84 7.00 -9.92
C ASP A 139 -26.58 7.35 -9.14
N TYR A 140 -25.54 6.56 -9.37
CA TYR A 140 -24.24 6.81 -8.77
C TYR A 140 -23.09 6.56 -9.74
N LEU A 141 -22.04 7.35 -9.57
CA LEU A 141 -20.72 7.11 -10.15
C LEU A 141 -19.94 6.21 -9.19
N ARG A 142 -19.64 5.00 -9.63
CA ARG A 142 -18.81 4.03 -8.92
C ARG A 142 -17.37 4.15 -9.39
N LEU A 143 -16.47 4.45 -8.46
CA LEU A 143 -15.03 4.49 -8.66
C LEU A 143 -14.39 3.30 -7.96
N GLU A 144 -13.67 2.46 -8.70
CA GLU A 144 -12.99 1.28 -8.18
C GLU A 144 -11.46 1.54 -8.12
N PHE A 145 -10.87 1.26 -6.96
CA PHE A 145 -9.47 1.47 -6.65
C PHE A 145 -8.71 0.16 -6.49
N SER A 146 -7.39 0.22 -6.65
CA SER A 146 -6.50 -0.94 -6.52
C SER A 146 -6.30 -1.47 -5.09
N ARG A 147 -6.69 -0.67 -4.08
CA ARG A 147 -6.50 -0.95 -2.64
C ARG A 147 -7.72 -0.54 -1.85
N PHE A 148 -7.82 -1.05 -0.63
CA PHE A 148 -8.83 -0.63 0.32
C PHE A 148 -8.59 0.80 0.80
N LEU A 149 -9.69 1.55 0.90
CA LEU A 149 -9.70 2.97 1.26
C LEU A 149 -10.04 3.15 2.74
N THR A 150 -9.40 4.12 3.38
CA THR A 150 -9.79 4.52 4.73
C THR A 150 -11.15 5.23 4.72
N SER A 151 -12.01 4.91 5.69
CA SER A 151 -13.35 5.50 5.81
C SER A 151 -13.35 6.92 6.38
N SER A 152 -12.19 7.41 6.85
CA SER A 152 -12.04 8.69 7.55
C SER A 152 -11.79 9.90 6.62
N GLY A 153 -11.83 9.74 5.30
CA GLY A 153 -11.60 10.82 4.34
C GLY A 153 -12.70 11.00 3.28
N THR A 154 -13.67 10.09 3.20
CA THR A 154 -14.63 10.07 2.08
C THR A 154 -15.88 10.92 2.28
N SER A 155 -15.98 11.64 3.41
CA SER A 155 -17.21 12.37 3.79
C SER A 155 -17.41 13.70 3.06
N ASP A 156 -16.48 14.13 2.21
CA ASP A 156 -16.64 15.26 1.28
C ASP A 156 -15.54 15.16 0.20
N ILE A 157 -15.68 14.25 -0.76
CA ILE A 157 -14.76 14.22 -1.91
C ILE A 157 -15.03 15.46 -2.77
N ARG A 158 -14.06 16.36 -2.79
CA ARG A 158 -14.16 17.58 -3.59
C ARG A 158 -13.77 17.29 -5.03
N HIS A 159 -14.55 17.83 -5.96
CA HIS A 159 -14.31 17.66 -7.39
C HIS A 159 -14.24 19.01 -8.09
N LEU A 160 -13.65 19.00 -9.27
CA LEU A 160 -13.53 20.16 -10.13
C LEU A 160 -13.63 19.74 -11.60
N ASN A 161 -14.10 20.65 -12.46
CA ASN A 161 -14.05 20.47 -13.90
C ASN A 161 -12.82 21.24 -14.38
N ASN A 162 -11.81 20.55 -14.94
CA ASN A 162 -10.49 21.04 -15.41
C ASN A 162 -9.28 20.84 -14.47
N ALA A 163 -8.38 19.91 -14.80
CA ALA A 163 -7.15 19.56 -14.06
C ALA A 163 -6.22 20.72 -13.60
N SER A 164 -6.37 21.94 -14.14
CA SER A 164 -5.49 23.08 -13.87
C SER A 164 -5.64 23.76 -12.49
N ASP A 165 -6.74 23.55 -11.76
CA ASP A 165 -6.96 24.09 -10.39
C ASP A 165 -7.09 22.99 -9.32
N SER A 166 -6.12 22.06 -9.35
CA SER A 166 -6.18 20.79 -8.62
C SER A 166 -5.68 20.85 -7.17
N LEU A 167 -5.30 22.01 -6.63
CA LEU A 167 -4.60 22.11 -5.34
C LEU A 167 -5.47 21.96 -4.08
N SER A 168 -6.80 21.98 -4.19
CA SER A 168 -7.72 21.90 -3.03
C SER A 168 -8.84 20.86 -3.18
N HIS A 169 -8.73 20.04 -4.22
CA HIS A 169 -9.74 19.08 -4.65
C HIS A 169 -9.14 17.67 -4.72
N ASP A 170 -10.00 16.65 -4.61
CA ASP A 170 -9.60 15.25 -4.59
C ASP A 170 -9.72 14.58 -5.97
N LEU A 171 -10.73 14.98 -6.74
CA LEU A 171 -10.99 14.49 -8.10
C LEU A 171 -11.02 15.65 -9.10
N TRP A 172 -10.67 15.35 -10.34
CA TRP A 172 -10.95 16.23 -11.47
C TRP A 172 -11.64 15.44 -12.58
N PHE A 173 -12.50 16.14 -13.32
CA PHE A 173 -13.21 15.61 -14.47
C PHE A 173 -12.83 16.38 -15.74
N SER A 174 -12.98 15.72 -16.89
CA SER A 174 -12.81 16.36 -18.19
C SER A 174 -13.80 17.52 -18.39
N ASP A 175 -13.41 18.49 -19.23
CA ASP A 175 -14.16 19.75 -19.42
C ASP A 175 -15.58 19.56 -19.99
N ASP A 176 -15.87 18.40 -20.59
CA ASP A 176 -17.20 18.04 -21.09
C ASP A 176 -18.17 17.60 -19.99
N VAL A 177 -17.64 17.41 -18.78
CA VAL A 177 -18.40 16.98 -17.61
C VAL A 177 -18.89 18.18 -16.82
N VAL A 178 -20.19 18.21 -16.55
CA VAL A 178 -20.82 19.29 -15.77
C VAL A 178 -21.66 18.68 -14.65
N PHE A 179 -21.28 18.97 -13.42
CA PHE A 179 -22.03 18.68 -12.19
C PHE A 179 -22.27 19.97 -11.43
N THR A 180 -23.44 20.17 -10.81
CA THR A 180 -23.66 21.32 -9.92
C THR A 180 -23.25 21.00 -8.48
N THR A 181 -23.53 19.78 -8.01
CA THR A 181 -23.05 19.24 -6.73
C THR A 181 -22.97 17.70 -6.80
N LEU A 182 -21.89 17.13 -6.27
CA LEU A 182 -21.74 15.69 -6.05
C LEU A 182 -21.68 15.48 -4.55
N ASP A 183 -22.64 14.77 -3.99
CA ASP A 183 -22.61 14.38 -2.58
C ASP A 183 -21.92 13.01 -2.50
N ALA A 184 -20.68 13.02 -2.00
CA ALA A 184 -19.93 11.79 -1.81
C ALA A 184 -20.60 11.01 -0.68
N THR A 185 -21.22 9.86 -0.99
CA THR A 185 -21.69 8.97 0.08
C THR A 185 -20.44 8.41 0.75
N GLY A 186 -20.16 8.87 1.96
CA GLY A 186 -19.00 8.44 2.71
C GLY A 186 -19.01 6.92 2.92
N VAL A 187 -17.83 6.32 2.99
CA VAL A 187 -17.65 4.89 3.34
C VAL A 187 -18.29 4.55 4.70
N GLN A 188 -18.56 5.56 5.53
CA GLN A 188 -19.23 5.47 6.84
C GLN A 188 -20.69 4.97 6.77
N ASP A 189 -21.36 5.07 5.63
CA ASP A 189 -22.75 4.60 5.46
C ASP A 189 -22.86 3.10 5.12
N ILE A 190 -21.73 2.39 5.01
CA ILE A 190 -21.68 0.94 4.82
C ILE A 190 -21.17 0.30 6.11
N PRO A 191 -22.07 -0.26 6.96
CA PRO A 191 -21.67 -0.82 8.25
C PRO A 191 -20.67 -1.96 8.09
N GLY A 192 -19.41 -1.74 8.48
CA GLY A 192 -18.42 -2.81 8.72
C GLY A 192 -17.60 -3.33 7.54
N TYR A 193 -17.54 -2.65 6.38
CA TYR A 193 -16.83 -3.17 5.21
C TYR A 193 -15.64 -2.31 4.78
N TYR A 194 -14.45 -2.91 4.77
CA TYR A 194 -13.29 -2.42 4.05
C TYR A 194 -13.61 -2.45 2.55
N THR A 195 -13.64 -1.29 1.90
CA THR A 195 -14.05 -1.15 0.50
C THR A 195 -12.90 -0.61 -0.35
N SER A 196 -12.81 -1.09 -1.58
CA SER A 196 -11.97 -0.53 -2.64
C SER A 196 -12.76 0.40 -3.55
N GLU A 197 -14.00 0.73 -3.18
CA GLU A 197 -14.95 1.44 -4.04
C GLU A 197 -15.48 2.68 -3.35
N VAL A 198 -15.63 3.74 -4.14
CA VAL A 198 -16.27 4.99 -3.76
C VAL A 198 -17.52 5.16 -4.61
N LEU A 199 -18.65 5.43 -3.96
CA LEU A 199 -19.91 5.71 -4.63
C LEU A 199 -20.22 7.20 -4.47
N ILE A 200 -20.34 7.89 -5.60
CA ILE A 200 -20.67 9.31 -5.64
C ILE A 200 -22.07 9.44 -6.22
N ARG A 201 -23.00 10.09 -5.48
CA ARG A 201 -24.37 10.29 -5.97
C ARG A 201 -24.46 11.54 -6.83
N PHE A 202 -25.33 11.50 -7.83
CA PHE A 202 -25.73 12.71 -8.53
C PHE A 202 -26.81 13.42 -7.71
N ASN A 203 -26.69 14.73 -7.54
CA ASN A 203 -27.68 15.56 -6.83
C ASN A 203 -28.44 16.49 -7.79
N ASP A 204 -28.33 16.21 -9.10
CA ASP A 204 -28.92 17.01 -10.17
C ASP A 204 -30.02 16.26 -10.90
N THR A 205 -31.06 17.00 -11.29
CA THR A 205 -32.08 16.52 -12.22
C THR A 205 -31.44 16.19 -13.58
N ALA A 206 -31.89 15.09 -14.20
CA ALA A 206 -31.29 14.44 -15.37
C ALA A 206 -30.93 15.30 -16.59
N SER A 207 -31.50 16.49 -16.73
CA SER A 207 -31.23 17.39 -17.85
C SER A 207 -30.00 18.29 -17.68
N ASN A 208 -29.46 18.41 -16.46
CA ASN A 208 -28.40 19.36 -16.13
C ASN A 208 -27.00 18.71 -16.06
N THR A 209 -26.93 17.38 -15.98
CA THR A 209 -25.67 16.64 -15.94
C THR A 209 -25.24 16.26 -17.36
N ALA A 210 -24.17 16.87 -17.84
CA ALA A 210 -23.51 16.45 -19.08
C ALA A 210 -22.41 15.44 -18.74
N LEU A 211 -22.56 14.20 -19.21
CA LEU A 211 -21.56 13.14 -19.05
C LEU A 211 -21.61 12.22 -20.27
N ASN A 212 -20.56 12.25 -21.08
CA ASN A 212 -20.45 11.44 -22.29
C ASN A 212 -19.81 10.10 -21.96
N LEU A 213 -20.64 9.09 -21.71
CA LEU A 213 -20.19 7.73 -21.43
C LEU A 213 -19.30 7.22 -22.58
N GLY A 214 -18.07 6.82 -22.24
CA GLY A 214 -17.08 6.35 -23.20
C GLY A 214 -16.12 7.42 -23.73
N SER A 215 -16.30 8.70 -23.39
CA SER A 215 -15.36 9.79 -23.72
C SER A 215 -14.96 10.62 -22.51
N SER A 216 -15.89 10.89 -21.59
CA SER A 216 -15.58 11.65 -20.38
C SER A 216 -14.61 10.89 -19.49
N THR A 217 -13.70 11.62 -18.85
CA THR A 217 -12.66 11.07 -18.00
C THR A 217 -12.73 11.61 -16.59
N VAL A 218 -12.23 10.81 -15.65
CA VAL A 218 -12.03 11.18 -14.25
C VAL A 218 -10.62 10.82 -13.83
N GLY A 219 -9.99 11.71 -13.06
CA GLY A 219 -8.66 11.52 -12.52
C GLY A 219 -8.59 11.96 -11.06
N ILE A 220 -7.49 11.56 -10.41
CA ILE A 220 -7.13 12.04 -9.08
C ILE A 220 -6.46 13.41 -9.24
N ALA A 221 -6.90 14.37 -8.43
CA ALA A 221 -6.35 15.72 -8.40
C ALA A 221 -5.07 15.79 -7.55
N LEU A 222 -4.20 16.73 -7.87
CA LEU A 222 -2.90 16.91 -7.21
C LEU A 222 -3.05 17.20 -5.70
N GLY A 223 -4.03 17.99 -5.32
CA GLY A 223 -4.33 18.38 -3.93
C GLY A 223 -5.22 17.39 -3.17
N ASN A 224 -5.32 16.14 -3.62
CA ASN A 224 -6.10 15.12 -2.94
C ASN A 224 -5.53 14.82 -1.55
N GLU A 225 -6.35 15.03 -0.53
CA GLU A 225 -6.02 14.73 0.87
C GLU A 225 -6.90 13.62 1.45
N ASN A 226 -8.01 13.31 0.79
CA ASN A 226 -9.09 12.49 1.32
C ASN A 226 -9.03 11.03 0.86
N ILE A 227 -8.61 10.78 -0.39
CA ILE A 227 -8.52 9.45 -0.96
C ILE A 227 -7.16 8.84 -0.57
N LYS A 228 -7.17 8.08 0.53
CA LYS A 228 -5.99 7.43 1.14
C LYS A 228 -6.21 5.95 1.39
N ASP A 229 -5.12 5.20 1.34
CA ASP A 229 -5.11 3.80 1.73
C ASP A 229 -4.99 3.64 3.26
N PHE A 230 -5.15 2.41 3.76
CA PHE A 230 -4.97 2.10 5.19
C PHE A 230 -3.53 2.23 5.70
N SER A 231 -2.55 2.42 4.82
CA SER A 231 -1.17 2.76 5.19
C SER A 231 -0.95 4.28 5.32
N GLY A 232 -1.97 5.09 4.99
CA GLY A 232 -1.94 6.54 5.05
C GLY A 232 -1.38 7.21 3.79
N ARG A 233 -1.07 6.45 2.73
CA ARG A 233 -0.59 6.97 1.44
C ARG A 233 -1.75 7.49 0.60
N ALA A 234 -1.54 8.59 -0.11
CA ALA A 234 -2.55 9.17 -0.98
C ALA A 234 -2.65 8.39 -2.29
N ALA A 235 -3.76 8.55 -3.01
CA ALA A 235 -3.92 7.95 -4.33
C ALA A 235 -2.90 8.52 -5.32
N CYS A 236 -2.45 7.70 -6.27
CA CYS A 236 -1.60 8.15 -7.37
C CYS A 236 -2.29 9.30 -8.13
N GLY A 237 -1.51 10.28 -8.55
CA GLY A 237 -1.99 11.56 -9.08
C GLY A 237 -1.95 12.70 -8.07
N SER A 238 -1.91 12.39 -6.77
CA SER A 238 -1.73 13.38 -5.69
C SER A 238 -0.29 13.89 -5.63
N GLU A 239 -0.07 15.02 -4.96
CA GLU A 239 1.25 15.62 -4.77
C GLU A 239 2.19 14.67 -4.03
N GLY A 240 3.38 14.43 -4.59
CA GLY A 240 4.38 13.54 -4.01
C GLY A 240 4.15 12.04 -4.25
N GLU A 241 3.03 11.65 -4.84
CA GLU A 241 2.74 10.26 -5.22
C GLU A 241 3.09 9.99 -6.70
N TYR A 242 3.04 8.71 -7.09
CA TYR A 242 3.24 8.33 -8.49
C TYR A 242 2.19 8.99 -9.40
N PRO A 243 2.54 9.32 -10.66
CA PRO A 243 1.57 9.85 -11.61
C PRO A 243 0.47 8.81 -11.87
N ALA A 244 -0.77 9.28 -11.95
CA ALA A 244 -1.91 8.46 -12.35
C ALA A 244 -2.36 8.79 -13.77
N VAL A 245 -2.93 7.78 -14.43
CA VAL A 245 -3.64 7.94 -15.70
C VAL A 245 -5.11 8.14 -15.38
N GLU A 246 -5.73 9.07 -16.09
CA GLU A 246 -7.17 9.27 -16.04
C GLU A 246 -7.94 8.04 -16.55
N VAL A 247 -9.15 7.85 -16.05
CA VAL A 247 -9.99 6.70 -16.41
C VAL A 247 -11.21 7.20 -17.16
N ILE A 248 -11.52 6.54 -18.28
CA ILE A 248 -12.75 6.82 -19.04
C ILE A 248 -13.95 6.28 -18.27
N ILE A 249 -14.95 7.14 -18.11
CA ILE A 249 -16.21 6.80 -17.45
C ILE A 249 -17.06 5.98 -18.42
N LYS A 250 -17.44 4.78 -18.00
CA LYS A 250 -18.24 3.84 -18.80
C LYS A 250 -19.64 3.66 -18.21
N ALA A 251 -20.59 3.26 -19.05
CA ALA A 251 -21.83 2.68 -18.56
C ALA A 251 -21.53 1.31 -17.94
N ASN A 252 -22.17 0.99 -16.82
CA ASN A 252 -22.20 -0.36 -16.25
C ASN A 252 -23.11 -1.27 -17.09
#